data_AF-M8C248-F1
#
_entry.id   AF-M8C248-F1
#
_cell.length_a   1.000
_cell.length_b   1.000
_cell.length_c   1.000
_cell.angle_alpha   90.00
_cell.angle_beta   90.00
_cell.angle_gamma   90.00
#
_symmetry.space_group_name_H-M   'P 1'
#
loop_
_entity.id
_entity.type
_entity.pdbx_description
1 polymer ?
#
loop_
_entity_poly.entity_id
_entity_poly.type
_entity_poly.pdbx_seq_one_letter_code
_entity_poly.pdbx_strand_id
1 'polypeptide(L)' 'MNPLIAAASVIAAGLAVGLASIGPGVGQGTAAGQAVEGIARQPEAEGLAAPLLRSTILAPLAEAGMKRA' A
#
# COMPACT_ATOMS: atom_id res chain seq x y z
N MET A 1 13.66 -23.51 19.81
CA MET A 1 13.01 -22.18 19.99
C MET A 1 12.05 -22.28 21.17
N ASN A 2 12.04 -21.31 22.09
CA ASN A 2 11.12 -21.35 23.23
C ASN A 2 9.70 -21.02 22.73
N PRO A 3 8.69 -21.90 22.92
CA PRO A 3 7.35 -21.73 22.31
C PRO A 3 6.67 -20.43 22.76
N LEU A 4 6.94 -19.96 23.98
CA LEU A 4 6.48 -18.67 24.49
C LEU A 4 7.03 -17.48 23.69
N ILE A 5 8.32 -17.53 23.32
CA ILE A 5 8.95 -16.48 22.53
C ILE A 5 8.33 -16.47 21.13
N ALA A 6 8.14 -17.64 20.51
CA ALA A 6 7.52 -17.74 19.19
C ALA A 6 6.08 -17.16 19.20
N ALA A 7 5.27 -17.51 20.19
CA ALA A 7 3.90 -16.98 20.32
C ALA A 7 3.89 -15.45 20.52
N ALA A 8 4.75 -14.94 21.42
CA ALA A 8 4.87 -13.50 21.66
C ALA A 8 5.33 -12.74 20.40
N SER A 9 6.28 -13.30 19.64
CA SER A 9 6.78 -12.68 18.41
C SER A 9 5.73 -12.57 17.31
N VAL A 10 4.87 -13.59 17.12
CA VAL A 10 3.81 -13.54 16.11
C VAL A 10 2.77 -12.47 16.46
N ILE A 11 2.39 -12.36 17.73
CA ILE A 11 1.44 -11.34 18.20
C ILE A 11 2.04 -9.95 18.02
N ALA A 12 3.31 -9.75 18.43
CA ALA A 12 4.00 -8.49 18.26
C ALA A 12 4.12 -8.09 16.78
N ALA A 13 4.45 -9.03 15.90
CA ALA A 13 4.53 -8.80 14.47
C ALA A 13 3.17 -8.42 13.86
N GLY A 14 2.09 -9.11 14.25
CA GLY A 14 0.74 -8.80 13.78
C GLY A 14 0.29 -7.39 14.18
N LEU A 15 0.52 -7.00 15.44
CA LEU A 15 0.20 -5.67 15.94
C LEU A 15 1.06 -4.59 15.26
N ALA A 16 2.36 -4.82 15.13
CA ALA A 16 3.27 -3.87 14.50
C ALA A 16 2.88 -3.63 13.03
N VAL A 17 2.64 -4.69 12.26
CA VAL A 17 2.27 -4.57 10.83
C VAL A 17 0.89 -3.95 10.66
N GLY A 18 -0.09 -4.38 11.46
CA GLY A 18 -1.46 -3.84 11.38
C GLY A 18 -1.49 -2.34 11.65
N LEU A 19 -0.84 -1.87 12.71
CA LEU A 19 -0.77 -0.45 13.03
C LEU A 19 0.08 0.33 12.02
N ALA A 20 1.21 -0.24 11.56
CA ALA A 20 2.06 0.42 10.58
C ALA A 20 1.39 0.61 9.21
N SER A 21 0.41 -0.23 8.84
CA SER A 21 -0.29 -0.14 7.55
C SER A 21 -1.23 1.07 7.42
N ILE A 22 -1.61 1.73 8.52
CA ILE A 22 -2.55 2.85 8.51
C ILE A 22 -1.97 4.04 7.74
N GLY A 23 -0.70 4.39 8.00
CA GLY A 23 -0.03 5.51 7.34
C GLY A 23 0.01 5.38 5.81
N PRO A 24 0.53 4.26 5.27
CA PRO A 24 0.47 3.97 3.84
C PRO A 24 -0.95 3.97 3.27
N GLY A 25 -1.93 3.37 3.98
CA GLY A 25 -3.32 3.33 3.52
C GLY A 25 -3.93 4.73 3.33
N VAL A 26 -3.74 5.62 4.30
CA VAL A 26 -4.24 7.01 4.22
C VAL A 26 -3.49 7.82 3.17
N GLY A 27 -2.15 7.72 3.14
CA GLY A 27 -1.33 8.46 2.18
C GLY A 27 -1.60 8.06 0.73
N GLN A 28 -1.63 6.76 0.45
CA GLN A 28 -1.91 6.24 -0.90
C GLN A 28 -3.36 6.52 -1.33
N GLY A 29 -4.34 6.39 -0.43
CA GLY A 29 -5.73 6.72 -0.71
C GLY A 29 -5.92 8.20 -1.07
N THR A 30 -5.26 9.09 -0.33
CA THR A 30 -5.29 10.54 -0.60
C THR A 30 -4.62 10.88 -1.93
N ALA A 31 -3.44 10.31 -2.19
CA ALA A 31 -2.72 10.52 -3.46
C ALA A 31 -3.53 10.03 -4.67
N ALA A 32 -4.17 8.86 -4.56
CA ALA A 32 -5.06 8.34 -5.60
C ALA A 32 -6.27 9.26 -5.83
N GLY A 33 -6.92 9.74 -4.77
CA GLY A 33 -8.05 10.66 -4.89
C GLY A 33 -7.68 11.97 -5.58
N GLN A 34 -6.56 12.58 -5.18
CA GLN A 34 -6.07 13.82 -5.79
C GLN A 34 -5.67 13.64 -7.26
N ALA A 35 -5.11 12.49 -7.61
CA ALA A 35 -4.75 12.22 -8.99
C ALA A 35 -5.98 11.96 -9.87
N VAL A 36 -7.02 11.28 -9.35
CA VAL A 36 -8.31 11.12 -10.05
C VAL A 36 -8.98 12.48 -10.24
N GLU A 37 -8.99 13.34 -9.22
CA GLU A 37 -9.51 14.70 -9.32
C GLU A 37 -8.70 15.56 -10.32
N GLY A 38 -7.38 15.37 -10.38
CA GLY A 38 -6.51 16.00 -11.37
C GLY A 38 -6.83 15.56 -12.79
N ILE A 39 -6.99 14.25 -13.02
CA ILE A 39 -7.39 13.69 -14.32
C ILE A 39 -8.78 14.18 -14.73
N ALA A 40 -9.73 14.26 -13.80
CA ALA A 40 -11.07 14.76 -14.07
C ALA A 40 -11.08 16.23 -14.53
N ARG A 41 -10.14 17.05 -14.03
CA ARG A 41 -9.96 18.44 -14.47
C ARG A 41 -9.14 18.58 -15.76
N GLN A 42 -8.21 17.66 -16.00
CA GLN A 42 -7.31 17.66 -17.15
C GLN A 42 -7.22 16.25 -17.74
N PRO A 43 -8.17 15.85 -18.59
CA PRO A 43 -8.22 14.50 -19.15
C PRO A 43 -7.01 14.21 -20.06
N GLU A 44 -6.33 15.21 -20.61
CA GLU A 44 -5.10 14.99 -21.38
C GLU A 44 -3.95 14.42 -20.52
N ALA A 45 -3.98 14.62 -19.20
CA ALA A 45 -3.00 14.09 -18.27
C ALA A 45 -3.21 12.60 -17.94
N GLU A 46 -4.37 12.02 -18.32
CA GLU A 46 -4.73 10.63 -18.03
C GLU A 46 -3.66 9.64 -18.52
N GLY A 47 -3.12 9.87 -19.72
CA GLY A 47 -2.13 9.00 -20.36
C GLY A 47 -0.81 8.87 -19.60
N LEU A 48 -0.51 9.80 -18.70
CA LEU A 48 0.66 9.75 -17.83
C LEU A 48 0.28 9.44 -16.36
N ALA A 49 -0.76 10.08 -15.84
CA ALA A 49 -1.13 9.99 -14.43
C ALA A 49 -1.76 8.64 -14.05
N ALA A 50 -2.63 8.05 -14.90
CA ALA A 50 -3.27 6.77 -14.58
C ALA A 50 -2.29 5.58 -14.56
N PRO A 51 -1.34 5.45 -15.51
CA PRO A 51 -0.30 4.44 -15.44
C PRO A 51 0.63 4.61 -14.23
N LEU A 52 0.99 5.86 -13.89
CA LEU A 52 1.84 6.16 -12.73
C LEU A 52 1.16 5.83 -11.40
N LEU A 53 -0.14 6.10 -11.26
CA LEU A 53 -0.92 5.66 -10.09
C LEU A 53 -0.91 4.15 -9.94
N ARG A 54 -1.15 3.43 -11.04
CA ARG A 54 -1.16 1.96 -11.04
C ARG A 54 0.20 1.39 -10.65
N SER A 55 1.30 1.92 -11.18
CA SER A 55 2.65 1.42 -10.86
C SER A 55 3.10 1.80 -9.45
N THR A 56 2.76 3.00 -8.97
CA THR A 56 3.24 3.51 -7.68
C THR A 56 2.40 3.01 -6.50
N ILE A 57 1.10 2.77 -6.70
CA ILE A 57 0.18 2.39 -5.62
C ILE A 57 -0.20 0.91 -5.68
N LEU A 58 -0.56 0.38 -6.86
CA LEU A 58 -1.12 -0.98 -6.96
C LEU A 58 -0.05 -2.07 -7.14
N ALA A 59 1.00 -1.83 -7.93
CA ALA A 59 2.04 -2.82 -8.15
C ALA A 59 2.81 -3.26 -6.88
N PRO A 60 3.16 -2.35 -5.94
CA PRO A 60 3.84 -2.74 -4.70
C PRO A 60 2.98 -3.66 -3.82
N LEU A 61 1.66 -3.49 -3.84
CA LEU A 61 0.73 -4.33 -3.08
C LEU A 61 0.66 -5.75 -3.67
N ALA A 62 0.68 -5.86 -5.00
CA ALA A 62 0.73 -7.15 -5.68
C ALA A 62 2.08 -7.87 -5.44
N GLU A 63 3.20 -7.14 -5.49
CA GLU A 63 4.52 -7.71 -5.23
C GLU A 63 4.74 -8.12 -3.76
N ALA A 64 4.13 -7.39 -2.81
CA ALA A 64 4.20 -7.74 -1.40
C ALA A 64 3.61 -9.14 -1.10
N GLY A 65 2.64 -9.58 -1.90
CA GLY A 65 2.10 -10.95 -1.85
C GLY A 65 2.95 -11.99 -2.60
N MET A 66 3.66 -11.58 -3.66
CA MET A 66 4.41 -12.49 -4.55
C MET A 66 5.84 -12.79 -4.09
N LYS A 67 6.52 -11.87 -3.38
CA LYS A 67 7.91 -12.07 -2.89
C LYS A 67 8.04 -13.08 -1.74
N ARG A 68 6.95 -13.75 -1.35
CA ARG A 68 6.89 -14.71 -0.22
C ARG A 68 6.44 -16.12 -0.63
N ALA A 69 6.26 -16.38 -1.92
CA ALA A 69 5.97 -17.71 -2.47
C ALA A 69 7.25 -18.39 -2.97
#